data_AF-A0A3S5BEA0-F1
#
_entry.id   AF-A0A3S5BEA0-F1
#
_cell.length_a   1.000
_cell.length_b   1.000
_cell.length_c   1.000
_cell.angle_alpha   90.00
_cell.angle_beta   90.00
_cell.angle_gamma   90.00
#
_symmetry.space_group_name_H-M   'P 1'
#
loop_
_entity.id
_entity.type
_entity.pdbx_description
1 polymer ?
#
loop_
_entity_poly.entity_id
_entity_poly.type
_entity_poly.pdbx_seq_one_letter_code
_entity_poly.pdbx_strand_id
1 'polypeptide(L)'
;MLAHLAEGAYVDTNGKLTKNVKIQWGEVPNSVAYISTERQLLGWGLKAIEVRSAETGHLVGVFMHKREQKFKFLCERNDKVRFHVS
;
A
#
# COMPACT_ATOMS: atom_id res chain seq x y z
N MET A 1 2.27 10.62 6.72
CA MET A 1 2.64 11.42 5.54
C MET A 1 1.85 10.90 4.35
N LEU A 2 0.96 11.72 3.77
CA LEU A 2 0.16 11.37 2.59
C LEU A 2 1.10 11.45 1.37
N ALA A 3 1.67 10.32 0.96
CA ALA A 3 2.48 10.26 -0.25
C ALA A 3 1.54 10.18 -1.47
N HIS A 4 1.74 11.07 -2.43
CA HIS A 4 1.02 11.11 -3.69
C HIS A 4 1.06 9.72 -4.35
N LEU A 5 -0.11 9.07 -4.42
CA LEU A 5 -0.31 7.62 -4.60
C LEU A 5 0.30 7.02 -5.89
N ALA A 6 0.77 7.86 -6.82
CA ALA A 6 1.33 7.48 -8.12
C ALA A 6 2.88 7.53 -8.18
N GLU A 7 3.52 8.33 -7.34
CA GLU A 7 4.97 8.49 -7.28
C GLU A 7 5.45 8.05 -5.89
N GLY A 8 5.94 6.82 -5.82
CA GLY A 8 6.30 6.16 -4.58
C GLY A 8 7.58 6.73 -3.98
N ALA A 9 7.47 7.84 -3.26
CA ALA A 9 8.51 8.32 -2.35
C ALA A 9 8.38 7.58 -1.02
N TYR A 10 9.17 6.52 -0.81
CA TYR A 10 9.17 5.75 0.43
C TYR A 10 10.32 6.19 1.33
N VAL A 11 10.01 6.43 2.60
CA VAL A 11 10.99 6.74 3.63
C VAL A 11 11.25 5.46 4.40
N ASP A 12 12.48 4.96 4.39
CA ASP A 12 12.85 3.80 5.20
C ASP A 12 12.95 4.15 6.70
N THR A 13 13.18 3.15 7.55
CA THR A 13 13.33 3.33 9.01
C THR A 13 14.52 4.21 9.41
N ASN A 14 15.44 4.47 8.49
CA ASN A 14 16.59 5.36 8.69
C ASN A 14 16.33 6.77 8.15
N GLY A 15 15.10 7.06 7.71
CA GLY A 15 14.75 8.35 7.12
C GLY A 15 15.24 8.52 5.67
N LYS A 16 15.80 7.47 5.05
CA LYS A 16 16.34 7.56 3.69
C LYS A 16 15.24 7.36 2.67
N LEU A 17 15.14 8.32 1.75
CA LEU A 17 14.26 8.24 0.60
C LEU A 17 14.75 7.12 -0.33
N THR A 18 13.97 6.05 -0.42
CA THR A 18 14.32 4.85 -1.19
C THR A 18 13.64 4.93 -2.55
N LYS A 19 14.38 5.43 -3.56
CA LYS A 19 14.10 5.42 -5.01
C LYS A 19 12.71 5.87 -5.50
N ASN A 20 12.69 6.67 -6.57
CA ASN A 20 11.48 6.97 -7.34
C ASN A 20 11.07 5.74 -8.17
N VAL A 21 10.33 4.82 -7.56
CA VAL A 21 9.73 3.68 -8.25
C VAL A 21 8.32 4.09 -8.67
N LYS A 22 8.03 3.98 -9.98
CA LYS A 22 6.68 4.26 -10.50
C LYS A 22 5.79 3.06 -10.21
N ILE A 23 4.72 3.30 -9.45
CA ILE A 23 3.74 2.27 -9.11
C ILE A 23 2.50 2.45 -9.97
N GLN A 24 2.10 1.40 -10.70
CA GLN A 24 0.93 1.41 -11.57
C GLN A 24 -0.16 0.49 -11.04
N TRP A 25 -0.93 0.96 -10.06
CA TRP A 25 -2.07 0.24 -9.51
C TRP A 25 -3.14 -0.07 -10.59
N GLY A 26 -3.80 -1.23 -10.50
CA GLY A 26 -4.92 -1.57 -11.37
C GLY A 26 -6.16 -0.72 -11.06
N GLU A 27 -6.33 -0.33 -9.80
CA GLU A 27 -7.25 0.72 -9.35
C GLU A 27 -6.53 1.71 -8.43
N VAL A 28 -6.93 2.99 -8.42
CA VAL A 28 -6.33 3.96 -7.50
C VAL A 28 -6.69 3.58 -6.07
N PRO A 29 -5.72 3.21 -5.21
CA PRO A 29 -6.03 2.76 -3.87
C PRO A 29 -6.48 3.94 -2.99
N ASN A 30 -7.48 3.70 -2.15
CA ASN A 30 -7.95 4.65 -1.14
C ASN A 30 -6.93 4.82 0.00
N SER A 31 -6.09 3.82 0.24
CA SER A 31 -5.02 3.85 1.22
C SER A 31 -3.87 2.96 0.79
N VAL A 32 -2.64 3.34 1.15
CA VAL A 32 -1.44 2.55 0.92
C VAL A 32 -0.66 2.38 2.22
N ALA A 33 -0.11 1.19 2.46
CA ALA A 33 0.79 0.90 3.58
C ALA A 33 2.09 0.26 3.06
N TYR A 34 3.20 0.55 3.74
CA TYR A 34 4.49 -0.06 3.48
C TYR A 34 4.81 -1.08 4.57
N ILE A 35 5.20 -2.29 4.16
CA ILE A 35 5.65 -3.36 5.04
C ILE A 35 7.16 -3.44 4.92
N SER A 36 7.85 -2.94 5.95
CA SER A 36 9.31 -2.79 5.95
C SER A 36 10.05 -4.12 5.90
N THR A 37 9.53 -5.16 6.55
CA THR A 37 10.14 -6.50 6.63
C THR A 37 10.22 -7.19 5.28
N GLU A 38 9.14 -7.13 4.49
CA GLU A 38 9.06 -7.76 3.17
C GLU A 38 9.33 -6.80 2.01
N ARG A 39 9.57 -5.51 2.30
CA ARG A 39 9.70 -4.42 1.31
C ARG A 39 8.54 -4.41 0.32
N GLN A 40 7.33 -4.49 0.85
CA GLN A 40 6.10 -4.54 0.07
C GLN A 40 5.21 -3.32 0.32
N LEU A 41 4.39 -3.03 -0.67
CA LEU A 41 3.35 -2.02 -0.63
C LEU A 41 2.02 -2.72 -0.75
N LEU A 42 1.11 -2.40 0.16
CA LEU A 42 -0.28 -2.82 0.08
C LEU A 42 -1.12 -1.63 -0.30
N GLY A 43 -1.85 -1.73 -1.40
CA GLY A 43 -2.83 -0.73 -1.85
C GLY A 43 -4.24 -1.28 -1.68
N TRP A 44 -5.05 -0.64 -0.83
CA TRP A 44 -6.46 -0.98 -0.66
C TRP A 44 -7.29 -0.21 -1.67
N GLY A 45 -7.79 -0.91 -2.68
CA GLY A 45 -8.81 -0.44 -3.59
C GLY A 45 -10.23 -0.81 -3.13
N LEU A 46 -11.22 -0.49 -3.96
CA LEU A 46 -12.62 -0.87 -3.73
C LEU A 46 -12.85 -2.34 -4.00
N LYS A 47 -12.18 -2.92 -5.00
CA LYS A 47 -12.42 -4.28 -5.50
C LYS A 47 -11.36 -5.26 -5.02
N ALA A 48 -10.14 -4.78 -4.78
CA ALA A 48 -9.05 -5.62 -4.34
C ALA A 48 -8.05 -4.89 -3.42
N ILE A 49 -7.28 -5.69 -2.70
CA ILE A 49 -6.00 -5.27 -2.13
C ILE A 49 -4.91 -5.75 -3.07
N GLU A 50 -4.12 -4.83 -3.61
CA GLU A 50 -2.93 -5.16 -4.40
C GLU A 50 -1.68 -5.14 -3.51
N VAL A 51 -0.84 -6.16 -3.67
CA VAL A 51 0.49 -6.23 -3.06
C VAL A 51 1.53 -6.00 -4.15
N ARG A 52 2.45 -5.06 -3.93
CA ARG A 52 3.51 -4.71 -4.89
C ARG A 52 4.87 -4.68 -4.23
N SER A 53 5.91 -5.02 -4.98
CA SER A 53 7.29 -4.80 -4.53
C SER A 53 7.56 -3.31 -4.39
N ALA A 54 8.06 -2.86 -3.25
CA ALA A 54 8.48 -1.48 -3.06
C ALA A 54 9.75 -1.13 -3.88
N GLU A 55 10.53 -2.14 -4.27
CA GLU A 55 11.77 -1.95 -5.01
C GLU A 55 11.56 -1.84 -6.52
N THR A 56 10.61 -2.61 -7.08
CA THR A 56 10.39 -2.70 -8.53
C THR A 56 9.02 -2.21 -8.96
N GLY A 57 8.05 -2.10 -8.04
CA GLY A 57 6.66 -1.76 -8.35
C GLY A 57 5.85 -2.90 -8.98
N HIS A 58 6.46 -4.06 -9.19
CA HIS A 58 5.82 -5.22 -9.79
C HIS A 58 4.70 -5.74 -8.89
N LEU A 59 3.63 -6.23 -9.51
CA LEU A 59 2.52 -6.88 -8.83
C LEU A 59 2.99 -8.23 -8.26
N VAL A 60 2.86 -8.38 -6.95
CA VAL A 60 3.22 -9.60 -6.21
C VAL A 60 1.97 -10.43 -5.94
N GLY A 61 0.85 -9.79 -5.64
CA GLY A 61 -0.40 -10.49 -5.34
C GLY A 61 -1.62 -9.57 -5.36
N VAL A 62 -2.80 -10.19 -5.44
CA VAL A 62 -4.10 -9.51 -5.42
C VAL A 62 -5.06 -10.30 -4.54
N PHE A 63 -5.68 -9.63 -3.57
CA PHE A 63 -6.75 -10.19 -2.75
C PHE A 63 -8.07 -9.52 -3.12
N MET A 64 -8.94 -10.25 -3.80
CA MET A 64 -10.24 -9.74 -4.24
C MET A 64 -11.22 -9.66 -3.07
N HIS A 65 -11.97 -8.56 -2.99
CA HIS A 65 -13.08 -8.43 -2.07
C HIS A 65 -14.31 -9.18 -2.59
N LYS A 66 -15.09 -9.77 -1.69
CA LYS A 66 -16.38 -10.41 -2.04
C LYS A 66 -17.41 -9.40 -2.56
N ARG A 67 -17.28 -8.14 -2.17
CA ARG A 67 -18.08 -6.98 -2.56
C ARG A 67 -17.21 -5.73 -2.46
N GLU A 68 -17.55 -4.70 -3.23
CA GLU A 68 -16.86 -3.42 -3.17
C GLU A 68 -16.93 -2.82 -1.76
N GLN A 69 -15.78 -2.43 -1.21
CA GLN A 69 -15.65 -1.93 0.16
C GLN A 69 -14.69 -0.75 0.20
N LYS A 70 -15.04 0.30 0.93
CA LYS A 70 -14.14 1.42 1.19
C LYS A 70 -13.42 1.19 2.50
N PHE A 71 -12.09 1.05 2.44
CA PHE A 71 -11.25 0.94 3.62
C PHE A 71 -10.64 2.30 3.96
N LYS A 72 -10.78 2.71 5.22
CA LYS A 72 -10.04 3.81 5.80
C LYS A 72 -8.97 3.26 6.74
N PHE A 73 -7.71 3.62 6.49
CA PHE A 73 -6.62 3.30 7.40
C PHE A 73 -6.84 3.97 8.76
N LEU A 74 -6.62 3.21 9.83
CA LEU A 74 -6.70 3.71 11.20
C LEU A 74 -5.32 3.84 11.83
N CYS A 75 -4.62 2.72 11.99
CA CYS A 75 -3.29 2.67 12.60
C CYS A 75 -2.60 1.32 12.31
N GLU A 76 -1.29 1.29 12.48
CA GLU A 76 -0.51 0.07 12.67
C GLU A 76 -0.23 -0.10 14.17
N ARG A 77 -0.44 -1.31 14.70
CA ARG A 77 -0.12 -1.65 16.11
C ARG A 77 0.15 -3.15 16.24
N ASN A 78 1.29 -3.50 16.83
CA ASN A 78 1.74 -4.88 17.09
C ASN A 78 1.86 -5.70 15.79
N ASP A 79 2.51 -5.14 14.77
CA ASP A 79 2.70 -5.76 13.45
C ASP A 79 1.38 -6.05 12.72
N LYS A 80 0.31 -5.34 13.11
CA LYS A 80 -1.02 -5.46 12.52
C LYS A 80 -1.50 -4.11 12.04
N VAL A 81 -1.91 -4.08 10.77
CA VAL A 81 -2.52 -2.91 10.15
C VAL A 81 -4.04 -2.98 10.36
N ARG A 82 -4.64 -1.91 10.89
CA ARG A 82 -6.10 -1.84 11.16
C ARG A 82 -6.80 -0.88 10.21
N PHE A 83 -7.97 -1.30 9.73
CA PHE A 83 -8.84 -0.54 8.85
C PHE A 83 -10.25 -0.48 9.40
N HIS A 84 -10.96 0.59 9.06
CA HIS A 84 -12.41 0.69 9.19
C HIS A 84 -13.04 0.54 7.81
N VAL A 85 -14.06 -0.32 7.70
CA VAL A 85 -14.92 -0.40 6.51
C VAL A 85 -16.01 0.64 6.66
N SER A 86 -16.08 1.59 5.74
CA SER A 86 -17.13 2.62 5.66
C SER A 86 -18.26 2.21 4.74
#